data_AF-A0A848FF37-F1
#
_entry.id   AF-A0A848FF37-F1
#
_cell.length_a   1.000
_cell.length_b   1.000
_cell.length_c   1.000
_cell.angle_alpha   90.00
_cell.angle_beta   90.00
_cell.angle_gamma   90.00
#
_symmetry.space_group_name_H-M   'P 1'
#
loop_
_entity.id
_entity.type
_entity.pdbx_description
1 polymer ?
#
loop_
_entity_poly.entity_id
_entity_poly.type
_entity_poly.pdbx_seq_one_letter_code
_entity_poly.pdbx_strand_id
1 'polypeptide(L)'
;MAVSLPVQPLHAQEGSPGRGLAAGFEIDFLKSIIDHHYSALRMSELAAGTDTTRNAELGRYAEGTSPTPGTAATPAKARSGSIRSMARTENRMQREEIAHAQMFLKNWYGQTHEPQLDDMGRRQIQLLESTSAGAEFDHAFLETMARHHYMAVTMATACLVAADIKHKALHRYCSGIQHNQLNGIEEMRDMLCHHFEICDYQPLRGLRGQHTGNDSEQGSPSN
;
A
#
# COMPACT_ATOMS: atom_id res chain seq x y z
N MET A 1 37.22 11.48 -49.35
CA MET A 1 36.02 12.19 -48.83
C MET A 1 35.40 11.30 -47.77
N ALA A 2 35.47 11.69 -46.50
CA ALA A 2 34.89 10.92 -45.40
C ALA A 2 33.46 11.42 -45.18
N VAL A 3 32.48 10.54 -45.37
CA VAL A 3 31.06 10.82 -45.13
C VAL A 3 30.83 10.82 -43.62
N SER A 4 30.59 12.00 -43.05
CA SER A 4 30.08 12.12 -41.68
C SER A 4 28.65 11.60 -41.64
N LEU A 5 28.40 10.58 -40.84
CA LEU A 5 27.05 10.13 -40.51
C LEU A 5 26.39 11.18 -39.57
N PRO A 6 25.12 11.51 -39.78
CA PRO A 6 24.41 12.41 -38.88
C PRO A 6 24.21 11.73 -37.52
N VAL A 7 24.68 12.40 -36.46
CA VAL A 7 24.32 12.05 -35.08
C VAL A 7 22.82 12.29 -34.94
N GLN A 8 22.05 11.21 -34.85
CA GLN A 8 20.63 11.31 -34.52
C GLN A 8 20.49 11.97 -33.14
N PRO A 9 19.59 12.93 -32.96
CA PRO A 9 19.33 13.47 -31.64
C PRO A 9 18.84 12.33 -30.75
N LEU A 10 19.45 12.18 -29.57
CA LEU A 10 18.87 11.38 -28.48
C LEU A 10 17.45 11.89 -28.27
N HIS A 11 16.46 11.15 -28.79
CA HIS A 11 15.09 11.33 -28.38
C HIS A 11 15.09 11.23 -26.86
N ALA A 12 14.80 12.33 -26.17
CA ALA A 12 14.50 12.27 -24.76
C ALA A 12 13.36 11.26 -24.61
N GLN A 13 13.66 10.10 -24.03
CA GLN A 13 12.67 9.08 -23.71
C GLN A 13 11.56 9.80 -22.94
N GLU A 14 10.31 9.69 -23.41
CA GLU A 14 9.16 10.03 -22.57
C GLU A 14 9.34 9.31 -21.23
N GLY A 15 9.40 10.04 -20.12
CA GLY A 15 9.72 9.44 -18.82
C GLY A 15 11.22 9.33 -18.51
N SER A 16 12.02 10.30 -18.98
CA SER A 16 13.35 10.50 -18.40
C SER A 16 13.24 10.79 -16.89
N PRO A 17 14.23 10.40 -16.08
CA PRO A 17 14.22 10.64 -14.63
C PRO A 17 14.04 12.13 -14.32
N GLY A 18 13.35 12.45 -13.23
CA GLY A 18 13.34 13.82 -12.71
C GLY A 18 14.75 14.28 -12.35
N ARG A 19 14.91 15.60 -12.19
CA ARG A 19 16.22 16.24 -12.01
C ARG A 19 16.25 17.13 -10.77
N GLY A 20 17.46 17.40 -10.27
CA GLY A 20 17.67 18.30 -9.14
C GLY A 20 16.86 17.88 -7.91
N LEU A 21 16.14 18.83 -7.30
CA LEU A 21 15.32 18.57 -6.10
C LEU A 21 14.20 17.56 -6.36
N ALA A 22 13.61 17.55 -7.56
CA ALA A 22 12.56 16.59 -7.91
C ALA A 22 13.12 15.16 -7.93
N ALA A 23 14.33 14.94 -8.45
CA ALA A 23 14.94 13.60 -8.46
C ALA A 23 15.07 13.01 -7.04
N GLY A 24 15.59 13.81 -6.11
CA GLY A 24 15.73 13.39 -4.70
C GLY A 24 14.38 13.04 -4.08
N PHE A 25 13.39 13.93 -4.25
CA PHE A 25 12.03 13.69 -3.79
C PHE A 25 11.41 12.41 -4.40
N GLU A 26 11.55 12.19 -5.70
CA GLU A 26 10.99 11.02 -6.40
C GLU A 26 11.63 9.72 -5.92
N ILE A 27 12.96 9.70 -5.71
CA ILE A 27 13.68 8.54 -5.15
C ILE A 27 13.15 8.24 -3.74
N ASP A 28 13.02 9.25 -2.90
CA ASP A 28 12.56 9.09 -1.52
C ASP A 28 11.11 8.59 -1.48
N PHE A 29 10.22 9.19 -2.28
CA PHE A 29 8.83 8.74 -2.43
C PHE A 29 8.76 7.27 -2.85
N LEU A 30 9.51 6.87 -3.89
CA LEU A 30 9.49 5.49 -4.40
C LEU A 30 9.98 4.49 -3.35
N LYS A 31 11.01 4.81 -2.57
CA LYS A 31 11.46 3.96 -1.46
C LYS A 31 10.41 3.88 -0.36
N SER A 32 9.88 5.03 0.07
CA SER A 32 8.88 5.08 1.14
C SER A 32 7.60 4.33 0.76
N ILE A 33 7.12 4.44 -0.48
CA ILE A 33 5.89 3.76 -0.89
C ILE A 33 6.09 2.24 -1.02
N ILE A 34 7.31 1.79 -1.39
CA ILE A 34 7.67 0.36 -1.35
C ILE A 34 7.56 -0.17 0.09
N ASP A 35 8.19 0.51 1.05
CA ASP A 35 8.19 0.09 2.47
C ASP A 35 6.77 0.12 3.06
N HIS A 36 6.02 1.18 2.73
CA HIS A 36 4.62 1.32 3.12
C HIS A 36 3.77 0.16 2.60
N HIS A 37 3.82 -0.11 1.30
CA HIS A 37 3.05 -1.21 0.70
C HIS A 37 3.48 -2.58 1.22
N TYR A 38 4.76 -2.75 1.54
CA TYR A 38 5.29 -4.00 2.09
C TYR A 38 4.60 -4.39 3.39
N SER A 39 4.32 -3.41 4.27
CA SER A 39 3.59 -3.68 5.52
C SER A 39 2.14 -4.13 5.29
N ALA A 40 1.43 -3.55 4.30
CA ALA A 40 0.07 -3.96 3.97
C ALA A 40 -0.01 -5.38 3.42
N LEU A 41 1.06 -5.89 2.80
CA LEU A 41 1.08 -7.27 2.33
C LEU A 41 0.82 -8.23 3.50
N ARG A 42 1.59 -8.07 4.59
CA ARG A 42 1.41 -8.89 5.80
C ARG A 42 0.06 -8.66 6.46
N MET A 43 -0.40 -7.41 6.55
CA MET A 43 -1.70 -7.10 7.15
C MET A 43 -2.85 -7.79 6.38
N SER A 44 -2.80 -7.74 5.05
CA SER A 44 -3.79 -8.38 4.17
C SER A 44 -3.70 -9.91 4.20
N GLU A 45 -2.49 -10.46 4.36
CA GLU A 45 -2.25 -11.90 4.54
C GLU A 45 -2.85 -12.41 5.85
N LEU A 46 -2.78 -11.63 6.94
CA LEU A 46 -3.45 -11.98 8.20
C LEU A 46 -4.98 -12.04 8.03
N ALA A 47 -5.55 -11.12 7.23
CA ALA A 47 -6.99 -11.13 6.95
C ALA A 47 -7.40 -12.31 6.06
N ALA A 48 -6.78 -12.44 4.89
CA ALA A 48 -7.15 -13.41 3.87
C ALA A 48 -6.64 -14.83 4.13
N GLY A 49 -5.60 -14.97 4.94
CA GLY A 49 -4.76 -16.17 5.00
C GLY A 49 -3.82 -16.25 3.80
N THR A 50 -2.79 -17.09 3.94
CA THR A 50 -1.80 -17.37 2.87
C THR A 50 -1.91 -18.80 2.37
N ASP A 51 -1.78 -18.97 1.06
CA ASP A 51 -1.65 -20.27 0.42
C ASP A 51 -0.18 -20.72 0.43
N THR A 52 0.11 -21.86 1.07
CA THR A 52 1.44 -22.50 1.00
C THR A 52 1.62 -23.37 -0.24
N THR A 53 0.50 -23.78 -0.84
CA THR A 53 0.42 -24.46 -2.13
C THR A 53 -0.69 -23.80 -2.95
N ARG A 54 -0.52 -23.63 -4.27
CA ARG A 54 -1.58 -23.04 -5.11
C ARG A 54 -2.83 -23.91 -5.01
N ASN A 55 -3.83 -23.45 -4.27
CA ASN A 55 -5.15 -24.04 -4.27
C ASN A 55 -5.75 -23.87 -5.67
N ALA A 56 -6.11 -24.97 -6.33
CA ALA A 56 -6.61 -24.96 -7.70
C ALA A 56 -7.93 -24.17 -7.84
N GLU A 57 -8.75 -24.08 -6.80
CA GLU A 57 -9.99 -23.29 -6.81
C GLU A 57 -9.71 -21.80 -6.66
N LEU A 58 -8.88 -21.40 -5.68
CA LEU A 58 -8.46 -20.00 -5.54
C LEU A 58 -7.66 -19.53 -6.76
N GLY A 59 -6.81 -20.40 -7.31
CA GLY A 59 -6.03 -20.14 -8.51
C GLY A 59 -6.90 -19.91 -9.77
N ARG A 60 -8.09 -20.52 -9.85
CA ARG A 60 -9.04 -20.28 -10.98
C ARG A 60 -9.58 -18.85 -11.00
N TYR A 61 -9.69 -18.22 -9.84
CA TYR A 61 -10.18 -16.84 -9.70
C TYR A 61 -9.06 -15.84 -9.44
N ALA A 62 -7.79 -16.29 -9.49
CA ALA A 62 -6.63 -15.54 -9.02
C ALA A 62 -6.79 -15.03 -7.58
N GLU A 63 -7.53 -15.73 -6.71
CA GLU A 63 -7.87 -15.34 -5.35
C GLU A 63 -6.94 -15.93 -4.28
N GLY A 64 -5.64 -16.05 -4.54
CA GLY A 64 -4.66 -16.48 -3.54
C GLY A 64 -3.84 -15.32 -2.98
N THR A 65 -3.33 -15.47 -1.75
CA THR A 65 -2.15 -14.70 -1.28
C THR A 65 -1.00 -15.65 -1.00
N SER A 66 0.24 -15.16 -1.09
CA SER A 66 1.42 -15.91 -0.69
C SER A 66 2.11 -15.19 0.46
N PRO A 67 2.82 -15.89 1.37
CA PRO A 67 3.52 -15.22 2.46
C PRO A 67 4.49 -14.17 1.95
N THR A 68 4.46 -12.98 2.56
CA THR A 68 5.48 -11.96 2.35
C THR A 68 6.84 -12.49 2.81
N PRO A 69 7.95 -12.23 2.08
CA PRO A 69 9.29 -12.66 2.48
C PRO A 69 9.60 -12.33 3.95
N GLY A 70 10.22 -13.27 4.66
CA GLY A 70 10.52 -13.10 6.09
C GLY A 70 9.31 -13.25 7.03
N THR A 71 8.12 -13.58 6.52
CA THR A 71 6.94 -13.90 7.33
C THR A 71 6.55 -15.37 7.17
N ALA A 72 5.98 -15.96 8.22
CA ALA A 72 5.44 -17.32 8.16
C ALA A 72 4.05 -17.32 7.51
N ALA A 73 3.71 -18.44 6.87
CA ALA A 73 2.35 -18.69 6.42
C ALA A 73 1.35 -18.59 7.60
N THR A 74 0.15 -18.10 7.31
CA THR A 74 -0.87 -17.82 8.32
C THR A 74 -2.26 -18.25 7.84
N PRO A 75 -3.11 -18.83 8.71
CA PRO A 75 -4.52 -19.01 8.39
C PRO A 75 -5.23 -17.65 8.32
N ALA A 76 -6.38 -17.61 7.65
CA ALA A 76 -7.23 -16.42 7.65
C ALA A 76 -7.75 -16.10 9.05
N LYS A 77 -7.55 -14.86 9.51
CA LYS A 77 -8.12 -14.37 10.78
C LYS A 77 -9.46 -13.67 10.59
N ALA A 78 -9.72 -13.15 9.39
CA ALA A 78 -11.00 -12.53 9.07
C ALA A 78 -12.10 -13.59 8.94
N ARG A 79 -13.26 -13.33 9.56
CA ARG A 79 -14.44 -14.19 9.44
C ARG A 79 -15.24 -13.86 8.20
N SER A 80 -15.38 -12.57 7.89
CA SER A 80 -16.16 -12.13 6.75
C SER A 80 -15.57 -12.60 5.42
N GLY A 81 -16.43 -13.12 4.52
CA GLY A 81 -16.03 -13.46 3.16
C GLY A 81 -15.65 -12.24 2.33
N SER A 82 -16.36 -11.11 2.50
CA SER A 82 -16.08 -9.86 1.79
C SER A 82 -14.72 -9.30 2.20
N ILE A 83 -14.41 -9.23 3.49
CA ILE A 83 -13.13 -8.74 4.00
C ILE A 83 -11.97 -9.59 3.49
N ARG A 84 -12.11 -10.92 3.49
CA ARG A 84 -11.10 -11.81 2.90
C ARG A 84 -10.90 -11.54 1.41
N SER A 85 -11.99 -11.31 0.67
CA SER A 85 -11.90 -11.02 -0.76
C SER A 85 -11.20 -9.68 -1.03
N MET A 86 -11.62 -8.62 -0.35
CA MET A 86 -11.00 -7.29 -0.42
C MET A 86 -9.50 -7.39 -0.09
N ALA A 87 -9.13 -8.03 1.02
CA ALA A 87 -7.73 -8.18 1.43
C ALA A 87 -6.87 -8.89 0.37
N ARG A 88 -7.41 -9.87 -0.36
CA ARG A 88 -6.67 -10.51 -1.47
C ARG A 88 -6.44 -9.57 -2.63
N THR A 89 -7.45 -8.79 -3.00
CA THR A 89 -7.35 -7.79 -4.07
C THR A 89 -6.32 -6.73 -3.70
N GLU A 90 -6.40 -6.19 -2.50
CA GLU A 90 -5.44 -5.24 -1.94
C GLU A 90 -4.00 -5.79 -1.92
N ASN A 91 -3.80 -7.01 -1.43
CA ASN A 91 -2.48 -7.66 -1.43
C ASN A 91 -1.89 -7.75 -2.84
N ARG A 92 -2.71 -8.07 -3.85
CA ARG A 92 -2.28 -8.17 -5.25
C ARG A 92 -1.88 -6.82 -5.81
N MET A 93 -2.74 -5.80 -5.64
CA MET A 93 -2.49 -4.44 -6.13
C MET A 93 -1.20 -3.88 -5.52
N GLN A 94 -1.01 -4.04 -4.21
CA GLN A 94 0.19 -3.53 -3.54
C GLN A 94 1.47 -4.26 -3.96
N ARG A 95 1.41 -5.55 -4.32
CA ARG A 95 2.56 -6.26 -4.95
C ARG A 95 2.90 -5.69 -6.32
N GLU A 96 1.90 -5.39 -7.13
CA GLU A 96 2.10 -4.76 -8.45
C GLU A 96 2.67 -3.34 -8.30
N GLU A 97 2.18 -2.57 -7.32
CA GLU A 97 2.67 -1.22 -7.02
C GLU A 97 4.12 -1.23 -6.53
N ILE A 98 4.51 -2.18 -5.66
CA ILE A 98 5.92 -2.38 -5.26
C ILE A 98 6.79 -2.68 -6.48
N ALA A 99 6.36 -3.61 -7.35
CA ALA A 99 7.13 -3.99 -8.53
C ALA A 99 7.33 -2.79 -9.49
N HIS A 100 6.29 -1.97 -9.68
CA HIS A 100 6.39 -0.75 -10.48
C HIS A 100 7.35 0.28 -9.86
N ALA A 101 7.28 0.53 -8.55
CA ALA A 101 8.19 1.46 -7.89
C ALA A 101 9.65 0.99 -7.96
N GLN A 102 9.91 -0.31 -7.76
CA GLN A 102 11.24 -0.89 -7.92
C GLN A 102 11.76 -0.76 -9.37
N MET A 103 10.90 -0.99 -10.35
CA MET A 103 11.23 -0.78 -11.76
C MET A 103 11.60 0.68 -12.05
N PHE A 104 10.84 1.63 -11.50
CA PHE A 104 11.12 3.07 -11.63
C PHE A 104 12.47 3.45 -11.00
N LEU A 105 12.74 2.99 -9.76
CA LEU A 105 14.03 3.22 -9.11
C LEU A 105 15.21 2.72 -9.95
N LYS A 106 15.08 1.50 -10.48
CA LYS A 106 16.13 0.87 -11.26
C LYS A 106 16.34 1.54 -12.60
N ASN A 107 15.27 1.71 -13.38
CA ASN A 107 15.36 2.16 -14.76
C ASN A 107 15.68 3.65 -14.87
N TRP A 108 15.20 4.46 -13.92
CA TRP A 108 15.38 5.90 -13.97
C TRP A 108 16.61 6.37 -13.19
N TYR A 109 16.85 5.83 -11.99
CA TYR A 109 17.90 6.34 -11.11
C TYR A 109 19.06 5.35 -10.92
N GLY A 110 19.01 4.17 -11.54
CA GLY A 110 20.02 3.13 -11.34
C GLY A 110 20.08 2.62 -9.90
N GLN A 111 19.01 2.80 -9.11
CA GLN A 111 18.94 2.40 -7.71
C GLN A 111 18.07 1.18 -7.52
N THR A 112 18.42 0.36 -6.53
CA THR A 112 17.56 -0.71 -6.04
C THR A 112 17.17 -0.43 -4.60
N HIS A 113 16.03 -0.95 -4.17
CA HIS A 113 15.56 -0.86 -2.79
C HIS A 113 14.89 -2.17 -2.41
N GLU A 114 15.40 -2.79 -1.35
CA GLU A 114 14.80 -3.97 -0.75
C GLU A 114 13.72 -3.52 0.24
N PRO A 115 12.47 -3.98 0.11
CA PRO A 115 11.39 -3.56 0.98
C PRO A 115 11.71 -3.78 2.46
N GLN A 116 11.49 -2.77 3.28
CA GLN A 116 11.67 -2.81 4.73
C GLN A 116 10.35 -2.50 5.44
N LEU A 117 10.21 -2.98 6.66
CA LEU A 117 9.13 -2.52 7.54
C LEU A 117 9.57 -1.22 8.23
N ASP A 118 8.72 -0.20 8.22
CA ASP A 118 8.87 0.99 9.05
C ASP A 118 8.25 0.77 10.46
N ASP A 119 8.41 1.74 11.36
CA ASP A 119 7.89 1.63 12.73
C ASP A 119 6.36 1.57 12.79
N MET A 120 5.69 2.30 11.91
CA MET A 120 4.23 2.40 11.88
C MET A 120 3.63 1.09 11.37
N GLY A 121 4.12 0.57 10.25
CA GLY A 121 3.77 -0.73 9.71
C GLY A 121 4.06 -1.87 10.69
N ARG A 122 5.21 -1.85 11.40
CA ARG A 122 5.48 -2.82 12.48
C ARG A 122 4.40 -2.81 13.56
N ARG A 123 4.00 -1.63 14.04
CA ARG A 123 2.97 -1.49 15.09
C ARG A 123 1.60 -1.94 14.61
N GLN A 124 1.22 -1.61 13.38
CA GLN A 124 -0.06 -2.04 12.81
C GLN A 124 -0.10 -3.55 12.56
N ILE A 125 0.98 -4.15 12.07
CA ILE A 125 1.10 -5.61 11.96
C ILE A 125 0.99 -6.25 13.35
N GLN A 126 1.72 -5.76 14.35
CA GLN A 126 1.68 -6.31 15.70
C GLN A 126 0.28 -6.23 16.33
N LEU A 127 -0.43 -5.12 16.12
CA LEU A 127 -1.82 -4.95 16.53
C LEU A 127 -2.71 -6.04 15.91
N LEU A 128 -2.62 -6.23 14.60
CA LEU A 128 -3.42 -7.25 13.91
C LEU A 128 -3.00 -8.68 14.26
N GLU A 129 -1.72 -8.94 14.49
CA GLU A 129 -1.22 -10.26 14.92
C GLU A 129 -1.75 -10.64 16.31
N SER A 130 -1.81 -9.68 17.23
CA SER A 130 -2.32 -9.89 18.59
C SER A 130 -3.85 -9.88 18.72
N THR A 131 -4.57 -9.33 17.74
CA THR A 131 -6.05 -9.31 17.73
C THR A 131 -6.62 -10.72 17.54
N SER A 132 -7.65 -11.11 18.31
CA SER A 132 -8.26 -12.44 18.16
C SER A 132 -8.99 -12.60 16.82
N ALA A 133 -8.85 -13.76 16.16
CA ALA A 133 -9.56 -14.06 14.92
C ALA A 133 -11.08 -13.97 15.10
N GLY A 134 -11.80 -13.67 14.02
CA GLY A 134 -13.26 -13.52 14.04
C GLY A 134 -13.72 -12.07 13.86
N ALA A 135 -14.84 -11.72 14.49
CA ALA A 135 -15.43 -10.38 14.39
C ALA A 135 -14.52 -9.28 14.97
N GLU A 136 -13.74 -9.59 16.01
CA GLU A 136 -12.77 -8.65 16.60
C GLU A 136 -11.66 -8.31 15.60
N PHE A 137 -11.13 -9.32 14.91
CA PHE A 137 -10.17 -9.10 13.83
C PHE A 137 -10.78 -8.35 12.66
N ASP A 138 -11.99 -8.71 12.21
CA ASP A 138 -12.69 -8.02 11.11
C ASP A 138 -12.77 -6.50 11.41
N HIS A 139 -13.19 -6.13 12.62
CA HIS A 139 -13.26 -4.73 13.05
C HIS A 139 -11.88 -4.06 13.07
N ALA A 140 -10.90 -4.65 13.77
CA ALA A 140 -9.57 -4.06 13.90
C ALA A 140 -8.85 -3.93 12.55
N PHE A 141 -9.05 -4.88 11.64
CA PHE A 141 -8.48 -4.86 10.30
C PHE A 141 -9.01 -3.70 9.46
N LEU A 142 -10.35 -3.52 9.40
CA LEU A 142 -10.96 -2.44 8.62
C LEU A 142 -10.48 -1.06 9.07
N GLU A 143 -10.44 -0.82 10.38
CA GLU A 143 -9.94 0.43 10.94
C GLU A 143 -8.43 0.61 10.66
N THR A 144 -7.62 -0.40 10.95
CA THR A 144 -6.15 -0.30 10.79
C THR A 144 -5.76 -0.12 9.33
N MET A 145 -6.39 -0.85 8.41
CA MET A 145 -6.10 -0.78 6.99
C MET A 145 -6.62 0.52 6.37
N ALA A 146 -7.80 1.03 6.77
CA ALA A 146 -8.26 2.34 6.30
C ALA A 146 -7.30 3.47 6.74
N ARG A 147 -6.79 3.39 7.97
CA ARG A 147 -5.75 4.30 8.47
C ARG A 147 -4.43 4.19 7.68
N HIS A 148 -4.03 2.98 7.33
CA HIS A 148 -2.84 2.70 6.50
C HIS A 148 -3.00 3.28 5.10
N HIS A 149 -4.13 3.03 4.42
CA HIS A 149 -4.43 3.59 3.10
C HIS A 149 -4.40 5.11 3.09
N TYR A 150 -4.91 5.76 4.14
CA TYR A 150 -4.85 7.22 4.25
C TYR A 150 -3.41 7.74 4.22
N MET A 151 -2.44 7.02 4.79
CA MET A 151 -1.02 7.40 4.71
C MET A 151 -0.52 7.33 3.26
N ALA A 152 -0.83 6.27 2.53
CA ALA A 152 -0.51 6.18 1.11
C ALA A 152 -1.16 7.30 0.28
N VAL A 153 -2.40 7.69 0.58
CA VAL A 153 -3.06 8.84 -0.07
C VAL A 153 -2.27 10.14 0.16
N THR A 154 -1.79 10.39 1.39
CA THR A 154 -0.98 11.59 1.67
C THR A 154 0.34 11.59 0.90
N MET A 155 1.02 10.44 0.83
CA MET A 155 2.27 10.27 0.09
C MET A 155 2.07 10.44 -1.42
N ALA A 156 1.02 9.82 -1.97
CA ALA A 156 0.66 9.93 -3.38
C ALA A 156 0.28 11.38 -3.76
N THR A 157 -0.42 12.08 -2.87
CA THR A 157 -0.76 13.50 -3.05
C THR A 157 0.51 14.36 -3.06
N ALA A 158 1.46 14.13 -2.16
CA ALA A 158 2.76 14.79 -2.18
C ALA A 158 3.50 14.52 -3.50
N CYS A 159 3.46 13.28 -3.99
CA CYS A 159 4.06 12.95 -5.29
C CYS A 159 3.46 13.76 -6.44
N LEU A 160 2.13 13.86 -6.50
CA LEU A 160 1.44 14.57 -7.58
C LEU A 160 1.80 16.06 -7.66
N VAL A 161 2.25 16.67 -6.56
CA VAL A 161 2.60 18.10 -6.51
C VAL A 161 4.10 18.37 -6.56
N ALA A 162 4.95 17.42 -6.18
CA ALA A 162 6.39 17.63 -6.04
C ALA A 162 7.26 16.85 -7.05
N ALA A 163 6.71 15.85 -7.75
CA ALA A 163 7.42 15.15 -8.82
C ALA A 163 7.75 16.10 -9.99
N ASP A 164 8.73 15.70 -10.83
CA ASP A 164 9.07 16.49 -12.02
C ASP A 164 7.87 16.52 -12.97
N ILE A 165 7.44 17.73 -13.37
CA ILE A 165 6.24 17.93 -14.19
C ILE A 165 6.29 17.19 -15.54
N LYS A 166 7.48 16.84 -16.04
CA LYS A 166 7.66 16.07 -17.28
C LYS A 166 7.60 14.57 -17.05
N HIS A 167 7.62 14.10 -15.80
CA HIS A 167 7.66 12.70 -15.43
C HIS A 167 6.26 12.06 -15.42
N LYS A 168 5.59 12.08 -16.58
CA LYS A 168 4.17 11.71 -16.70
C LYS A 168 3.84 10.27 -16.25
N ALA A 169 4.78 9.35 -16.41
CA ALA A 169 4.61 7.97 -15.94
C ALA A 169 4.50 7.91 -14.40
N LEU A 170 5.38 8.62 -13.69
CA LEU A 170 5.32 8.73 -12.23
C LEU A 170 4.05 9.44 -11.76
N HIS A 171 3.65 10.54 -12.42
CA HIS A 171 2.38 11.21 -12.11
C HIS A 171 1.17 10.27 -12.25
N ARG A 172 1.11 9.45 -13.31
CA ARG A 172 0.03 8.46 -13.48
C ARG A 172 0.04 7.39 -12.39
N TYR A 173 1.23 6.91 -12.02
CA TYR A 173 1.39 5.96 -10.93
C TYR A 173 0.90 6.54 -9.59
N CYS A 174 1.34 7.75 -9.24
CA CYS A 174 0.90 8.42 -8.01
C CYS A 174 -0.61 8.71 -8.01
N SER A 175 -1.19 9.12 -9.15
CA SER A 175 -2.64 9.26 -9.30
C SER A 175 -3.37 7.94 -9.11
N GLY A 176 -2.85 6.85 -9.67
CA GLY A 176 -3.40 5.49 -9.52
C GLY A 176 -3.47 5.07 -8.06
N ILE A 177 -2.36 5.20 -7.32
CA ILE A 177 -2.31 4.92 -5.88
C ILE A 177 -3.35 5.77 -5.15
N GLN A 178 -3.40 7.08 -5.40
CA GLN A 178 -4.34 7.97 -4.71
C GLN A 178 -5.79 7.52 -4.90
N HIS A 179 -6.20 7.21 -6.13
CA HIS A 179 -7.57 6.76 -6.42
C HIS A 179 -7.88 5.39 -5.81
N ASN A 180 -6.98 4.42 -5.98
CA ASN A 180 -7.18 3.06 -5.45
C ASN A 180 -7.29 3.07 -3.92
N GLN A 181 -6.39 3.80 -3.25
CA GLN A 181 -6.37 3.87 -1.79
C GLN A 181 -7.58 4.65 -1.24
N LEU A 182 -8.07 5.68 -1.94
CA LEU A 182 -9.33 6.35 -1.57
C LEU A 182 -10.53 5.41 -1.70
N ASN A 183 -10.63 4.66 -2.80
CA ASN A 183 -11.70 3.67 -2.97
C ASN A 183 -11.65 2.58 -1.89
N GLY A 184 -10.47 2.07 -1.54
CA GLY A 184 -10.31 1.11 -0.46
C GLY A 184 -10.73 1.67 0.91
N ILE A 185 -10.43 2.94 1.20
CA ILE A 185 -10.91 3.62 2.42
C ILE A 185 -12.44 3.69 2.43
N GLU A 186 -13.06 4.05 1.31
CA GLU A 186 -14.52 4.10 1.19
C GLU A 186 -15.16 2.73 1.41
N GLU A 187 -14.62 1.67 0.80
CA GLU A 187 -15.10 0.30 0.97
C GLU A 187 -14.98 -0.16 2.45
N MET A 188 -13.86 0.12 3.10
CA MET A 188 -13.66 -0.23 4.51
C MET A 188 -14.59 0.54 5.45
N ARG A 189 -14.85 1.82 5.15
CA ARG A 189 -15.80 2.65 5.90
C ARG A 189 -17.23 2.18 5.73
N ASP A 190 -17.61 1.77 4.53
CA ASP A 190 -18.91 1.18 4.26
C ASP A 190 -19.10 -0.11 5.05
N MET A 191 -18.10 -0.98 5.04
CA MET A 191 -18.09 -2.22 5.84
C MET A 191 -18.15 -1.95 7.34
N LEU A 192 -17.45 -0.93 7.86
CA LEU A 192 -17.54 -0.52 9.27
C LEU A 192 -18.96 -0.09 9.65
N CYS A 193 -19.62 0.69 8.79
CA CYS A 193 -20.99 1.15 9.01
C CYS A 193 -21.99 -0.01 8.99
N HIS A 194 -21.91 -0.89 7.98
CA HIS A 194 -22.90 -1.95 7.79
C HIS A 194 -22.71 -3.16 8.71
N HIS A 195 -21.47 -3.48 9.10
CA HIS A 195 -21.18 -4.66 9.92
C HIS A 195 -21.02 -4.35 11.41
N PHE A 196 -20.66 -3.11 11.76
CA PHE A 196 -20.33 -2.72 13.13
C PHE A 196 -21.09 -1.47 13.60
N GLU A 197 -21.99 -0.91 12.78
CA GLU A 197 -22.76 0.31 13.08
C GLU A 197 -21.86 1.56 13.30
N ILE A 198 -20.62 1.53 12.78
CA ILE A 198 -19.65 2.63 12.88
C ILE A 198 -19.63 3.41 11.57
N CYS A 199 -20.50 4.41 11.44
CA CYS A 199 -20.68 5.17 10.20
C CYS A 199 -19.89 6.49 10.15
N ASP A 200 -19.31 6.91 11.27
CA ASP A 200 -18.60 8.18 11.42
C ASP A 200 -17.06 8.03 11.46
N TYR A 201 -16.55 6.84 11.17
CA TYR A 201 -15.13 6.53 11.19
C TYR A 201 -14.25 7.50 10.36
N GLN A 202 -13.13 7.90 10.96
CA GLN A 202 -12.13 8.82 10.43
C GLN A 202 -10.73 8.18 10.47
N PRO A 203 -10.08 7.90 9.32
CA PRO A 203 -8.76 7.29 9.25
C PRO A 203 -7.59 8.25 9.51
N LEU A 204 -7.82 9.40 10.16
CA LEU A 204 -6.89 10.53 10.09
C LEU A 204 -5.77 10.50 11.13
N ARG A 205 -5.94 9.75 12.24
CA ARG A 205 -5.02 9.79 13.39
C ARG A 205 -4.93 8.45 14.13
N GLY A 206 -3.87 8.28 14.90
CA GLY A 206 -3.62 7.05 15.67
C GLY A 206 -3.23 5.85 14.80
N LEU A 207 -3.22 4.67 15.42
CA LEU A 207 -2.90 3.39 14.75
C LEU A 207 -4.08 2.84 13.95
N ARG A 208 -5.31 3.10 14.41
CA ARG A 208 -6.56 2.57 13.87
C ARG A 208 -7.46 3.61 13.22
N GLY A 209 -7.16 4.91 13.30
CA GLY A 209 -8.20 5.92 13.06
C GLY A 209 -9.08 6.10 14.30
N GLN A 210 -10.24 6.72 14.14
CA GLN A 210 -11.16 7.03 15.24
C GLN A 210 -12.62 7.12 14.79
N HIS A 211 -13.54 6.90 15.71
CA HIS A 211 -14.97 7.08 15.56
C HIS A 211 -15.61 7.40 16.92
N THR A 212 -16.89 7.79 16.95
CA THR A 212 -17.63 7.94 18.22
C THR A 212 -17.67 6.61 18.97
N GLY A 213 -17.27 6.62 20.24
CA GLY A 213 -17.13 5.42 21.07
C GLY A 213 -15.70 4.92 21.28
N ASN A 214 -14.70 5.49 20.57
CA ASN A 214 -13.27 5.17 20.75
C ASN A 214 -12.53 6.10 21.75
N ASP A 215 -13.23 6.99 22.46
CA ASP A 215 -12.62 7.98 23.37
C ASP A 215 -11.94 7.39 24.62
N SER A 216 -11.94 6.06 24.81
CA SER A 216 -11.22 5.37 25.89
C SER A 216 -9.76 4.98 25.55
N GLU A 217 -9.27 5.16 24.31
CA GLU A 217 -7.87 4.83 23.94
C GLU A 217 -6.94 6.06 23.82
N GLN A 218 -7.39 7.27 24.18
CA GLN A 218 -6.53 8.47 24.26
C GLN A 218 -5.86 8.59 25.63
N GLY A 219 -4.97 7.64 25.92
CA GLY A 219 -4.17 7.60 27.14
C GLY A 219 -2.67 7.63 26.87
N SER A 220 -2.15 8.56 26.06
CA SER A 220 -0.73 8.98 26.12
C SER A 220 -0.53 10.32 25.40
N PRO A 221 0.05 11.34 26.08
CA PRO A 221 0.34 12.63 25.46
C PRO A 221 1.52 12.50 24.49
N SER A 222 1.42 13.20 23.37
CA SER A 222 2.58 13.53 22.54
C SER A 222 3.50 14.45 23.35
N ASN A 223 4.76 14.02 23.53
CA ASN A 223 5.86 14.86 23.98
C ASN A 223 6.82 15.02 22.81
#